data_AF-A0A3L7ZLL7-F1
#
_entry.id   AF-A0A3L7ZLL7-F1
#
_cell.length_a   1.000
_cell.length_b   1.000
_cell.length_c   1.000
_cell.angle_alpha   90.00
_cell.angle_beta   90.00
_cell.angle_gamma   90.00
#
_symmetry.space_group_name_H-M   'P 1'
#
loop_
_entity.id
_entity.type
_entity.pdbx_description
1 polymer ?
#
loop_
_entity_poly.entity_id
_entity_poly.type
_entity_poly.pdbx_seq_one_letter_code
_entity_poly.pdbx_strand_id
1 'polypeptide(L)'
;MNKTPFKDFDFSSFWDNNEYAQKYYIGTTPTDEQVKDIENELGYKLPQSYIALIKQCNGGEPVNTCFPTQIPTSWANNHITISGIMGIDKDKPYSLCGEMGNRFWIEEWGYPTIGIAICTTPSAGHDMIFLDYRKCGLAGEPSVVHIDEENDYKITTLAACFEEFIRGLVNSKDFES
;
A
#
# COMPACT_ATOMS: atom_id res chain seq x y z
N MET A 1 24.82 7.42 0.54
CA MET A 1 24.09 8.69 0.75
C MET A 1 22.65 8.30 1.00
N ASN A 2 22.08 8.65 2.16
CA ASN A 2 20.66 8.41 2.41
C ASN A 2 19.87 9.32 1.48
N LYS A 3 19.20 8.73 0.48
CA LYS A 3 18.37 9.45 -0.47
C LYS A 3 17.14 9.94 0.28
N THR A 4 16.83 11.24 0.22
CA THR A 4 15.56 11.76 0.75
C THR A 4 14.41 11.15 -0.06
N PRO A 5 13.49 10.40 0.57
CA PRO A 5 12.35 9.85 -0.15
C PRO A 5 11.49 10.96 -0.74
N PHE A 6 10.89 10.70 -1.90
CA PHE A 6 9.98 11.62 -2.57
C PHE A 6 10.59 12.99 -2.88
N LYS A 7 11.92 13.07 -3.00
CA LYS A 7 12.58 14.30 -3.47
C LYS A 7 11.94 14.72 -4.80
N ASP A 8 11.57 16.00 -4.88
CA ASP A 8 10.95 16.63 -6.05
C ASP A 8 9.59 16.02 -6.48
N PHE A 9 8.90 15.30 -5.57
CA PHE A 9 7.53 14.83 -5.80
C PHE A 9 6.51 15.83 -5.25
N ASP A 10 5.49 16.16 -6.05
CA ASP A 10 4.42 17.08 -5.64
C ASP A 10 3.22 16.31 -5.09
N PHE A 11 2.92 16.51 -3.81
CA PHE A 11 1.76 15.90 -3.14
C PHE A 11 0.50 16.77 -3.21
N SER A 12 0.54 17.98 -3.77
CA SER A 12 -0.56 18.96 -3.74
C SER A 12 -1.87 18.44 -4.33
N SER A 13 -1.79 17.52 -5.29
CA SER A 13 -2.92 16.89 -5.98
C SER A 13 -2.90 15.37 -5.89
N PHE A 14 -2.12 14.81 -4.96
CA PHE A 14 -1.96 13.36 -4.84
C PHE A 14 -3.17 12.69 -4.18
N TRP A 15 -3.72 13.29 -3.11
CA TRP A 15 -4.82 12.71 -2.34
C TRP A 15 -6.19 13.23 -2.79
N ASP A 16 -7.13 12.31 -2.96
CA ASP A 16 -8.55 12.63 -3.12
C ASP A 16 -9.17 12.89 -1.74
N ASN A 17 -9.41 14.16 -1.44
CA ASN A 17 -9.89 14.63 -0.14
C ASN A 17 -11.41 14.50 -0.04
N ASN A 18 -11.90 13.26 0.06
CA ASN A 18 -13.34 12.97 0.18
C ASN A 18 -13.74 12.51 1.60
N GLU A 19 -15.04 12.58 1.91
CA GLU A 19 -15.57 12.25 3.26
C GLU A 19 -15.35 10.77 3.63
N TYR A 20 -15.32 9.88 2.65
CA TYR A 20 -15.09 8.46 2.86
C TYR A 20 -13.65 8.22 3.32
N ALA A 21 -12.67 8.79 2.62
CA ALA A 21 -11.26 8.77 3.00
C ALA A 21 -11.03 9.33 4.41
N GLN A 22 -11.66 10.47 4.74
CA GLN A 22 -11.57 11.09 6.07
C GLN A 22 -12.08 10.18 7.18
N LYS A 23 -13.18 9.46 6.92
CA LYS A 23 -13.77 8.55 7.90
C LYS A 23 -12.92 7.30 8.10
N TYR A 24 -12.56 6.62 7.02
CA TYR A 24 -12.07 5.24 7.08
C TYR A 24 -10.55 5.06 6.94
N TYR A 25 -9.84 6.02 6.34
CA TYR A 25 -8.39 5.91 6.11
C TYR A 25 -7.59 6.94 6.90
N ILE A 26 -7.95 8.22 6.78
CA ILE A 26 -7.07 9.33 7.18
C ILE A 26 -6.99 9.39 8.70
N GLY A 27 -5.83 9.00 9.23
CA GLY A 27 -5.47 9.08 10.64
C GLY A 27 -4.79 10.39 11.02
N THR A 28 -4.48 10.53 12.31
CA THR A 28 -3.64 11.63 12.80
C THR A 28 -2.20 11.49 12.30
N THR A 29 -1.44 12.60 12.19
CA THR A 29 -0.03 12.54 11.81
C THR A 29 0.75 11.67 12.81
N PRO A 30 1.44 10.61 12.36
CA PRO A 30 2.03 9.66 13.28
C PRO A 30 3.28 10.21 13.95
N THR A 31 3.47 9.87 15.21
CA THR A 31 4.73 10.07 15.93
C THR A 31 5.72 8.95 15.59
N ASP A 32 7.02 9.19 15.82
CA ASP A 32 8.04 8.16 15.63
C ASP A 32 7.86 6.96 16.58
N GLU A 33 7.24 7.16 17.74
CA GLU A 33 6.88 6.09 18.68
C GLU A 33 5.76 5.21 18.12
N GLN A 34 4.69 5.82 17.57
CA GLN A 34 3.62 5.07 16.90
C GLN A 34 4.13 4.28 15.70
N VAL A 35 5.06 4.84 14.91
CA VAL A 35 5.73 4.10 13.83
C VAL A 35 6.45 2.88 14.38
N LYS A 36 7.24 3.05 15.44
CA LYS A 36 8.00 1.94 16.05
C LYS A 36 7.08 0.87 16.62
N ASP A 37 5.95 1.25 17.22
CA ASP A 37 4.98 0.31 17.77
C ASP A 37 4.33 -0.53 16.66
N ILE A 38 4.02 0.09 15.53
CA ILE A 38 3.47 -0.60 14.35
C ILE A 38 4.51 -1.56 13.75
N GLU A 39 5.77 -1.14 13.61
CA GLU A 39 6.85 -2.03 13.17
C GLU A 39 7.05 -3.23 14.10
N ASN A 40 6.97 -3.02 15.41
CA ASN A 40 7.09 -4.11 16.41
C ASN A 40 5.92 -5.09 16.32
N GLU A 41 4.70 -4.59 16.13
CA GLU A 41 3.51 -5.44 16.01
C GLU A 41 3.52 -6.25 14.71
N LEU A 42 3.91 -5.63 13.60
CA LEU A 42 4.00 -6.31 12.30
C LEU A 42 5.22 -7.23 12.19
N GLY A 43 6.29 -6.94 12.95
CA GLY A 43 7.56 -7.66 12.87
C GLY A 43 8.44 -7.24 11.67
N TYR A 44 8.14 -6.12 11.03
CA TYR A 44 8.82 -5.60 9.84
C TYR A 44 9.15 -4.12 10.00
N LYS A 45 10.29 -3.68 9.46
CA LYS A 45 10.61 -2.26 9.33
C LYS A 45 9.90 -1.65 8.14
N LEU A 46 9.22 -0.53 8.36
CA LEU A 46 8.55 0.19 7.28
C LEU A 46 9.59 0.87 6.38
N PRO A 47 9.38 0.89 5.05
CA PRO A 47 10.24 1.65 4.15
C PRO A 47 10.29 3.13 4.56
N GLN A 48 11.45 3.76 4.45
CA GLN A 48 11.60 5.18 4.80
C GLN A 48 10.70 6.08 3.94
N SER A 49 10.44 5.66 2.70
CA SER A 49 9.46 6.28 1.81
C SER A 49 8.03 6.14 2.34
N TYR A 50 7.64 4.97 2.84
CA TYR A 50 6.33 4.78 3.46
C TYR A 50 6.12 5.72 4.64
N ILE A 51 7.10 5.80 5.54
CA ILE A 51 7.07 6.74 6.68
C ILE A 51 6.97 8.20 6.21
N ALA A 52 7.68 8.56 5.14
CA ALA A 52 7.61 9.92 4.59
C ALA A 52 6.21 10.24 4.02
N LEU A 53 5.55 9.27 3.38
CA LEU A 53 4.19 9.42 2.86
C LEU A 53 3.18 9.63 4.00
N ILE A 54 3.19 8.76 5.02
CA ILE A 54 2.20 8.82 6.11
C ILE A 54 2.37 10.04 7.01
N LYS A 55 3.56 10.66 7.02
CA LYS A 55 3.79 11.97 7.66
C LYS A 55 3.13 13.13 6.90
N GLN A 56 2.87 12.98 5.59
CA GLN A 56 2.08 13.94 4.82
C GLN A 56 0.58 13.70 5.02
N CYS A 57 0.14 12.44 4.88
CA CYS A 57 -1.25 12.01 5.10
C CYS A 57 -1.25 10.56 5.56
N ASN A 58 -1.75 10.28 6.77
CA ASN A 58 -1.67 8.98 7.40
C ASN A 58 -2.76 8.03 6.90
N GLY A 59 -2.62 7.59 5.64
CA GLY A 59 -3.62 6.85 4.88
C GLY A 59 -4.53 7.77 4.09
N GLY A 60 -5.15 7.25 3.02
CA GLY A 60 -6.07 8.00 2.18
C GLY A 60 -6.29 7.38 0.81
N GLU A 61 -7.15 8.00 0.00
CA GLU A 61 -7.38 7.60 -1.38
C GLU A 61 -6.55 8.50 -2.31
N PRO A 62 -5.69 7.96 -3.19
CA PRO A 62 -4.98 8.77 -4.15
C PRO A 62 -5.88 9.12 -5.35
N VAL A 63 -5.64 10.25 -6.00
CA VAL A 63 -6.31 10.64 -7.25
C VAL A 63 -5.93 9.69 -8.40
N ASN A 64 -4.68 9.24 -8.41
CA ASN A 64 -4.18 8.25 -9.35
C ASN A 64 -4.20 6.87 -8.68
N THR A 65 -5.05 5.98 -9.20
CA THR A 65 -5.37 4.70 -8.57
C THR A 65 -4.88 3.49 -9.35
N CYS A 66 -4.36 3.68 -10.57
CA CYS A 66 -3.91 2.56 -11.41
C CYS A 66 -2.39 2.46 -11.43
N PHE A 67 -1.88 1.23 -11.43
CA PHE A 67 -0.45 0.96 -11.63
C PHE A 67 -0.26 0.07 -12.87
N PRO A 68 0.49 0.50 -13.90
CA PRO A 68 0.69 -0.30 -15.11
C PRO A 68 1.46 -1.60 -14.84
N THR A 69 1.05 -2.69 -15.47
CA THR A 69 1.77 -3.98 -15.47
C THR A 69 1.78 -4.58 -16.87
N GLN A 70 2.81 -5.36 -17.18
CA GLN A 70 2.89 -6.15 -18.42
C GLN A 70 2.37 -7.58 -18.24
N ILE A 71 2.07 -7.97 -17.00
CA ILE A 71 1.56 -9.29 -16.64
C ILE A 71 0.06 -9.15 -16.37
N PRO A 72 -0.80 -9.83 -17.14
CA PRO A 72 -2.24 -9.85 -16.88
C PRO A 72 -2.57 -10.40 -15.49
N THR A 73 -3.53 -9.77 -14.84
CA THR A 73 -4.14 -10.17 -13.58
C THR A 73 -5.62 -10.48 -13.81
N SER A 74 -6.31 -11.02 -12.81
CA SER A 74 -7.77 -11.22 -12.84
C SER A 74 -8.52 -9.89 -12.96
N TRP A 75 -7.91 -8.77 -12.53
CA TRP A 75 -8.46 -7.43 -12.68
C TRP A 75 -8.38 -6.91 -14.13
N ALA A 76 -7.17 -6.85 -14.70
CA ALA A 76 -6.97 -6.33 -16.05
C ALA A 76 -5.69 -6.86 -16.71
N ASN A 77 -5.61 -6.71 -18.04
CA ASN A 77 -4.48 -7.19 -18.83
C ASN A 77 -3.21 -6.35 -18.68
N ASN A 78 -3.33 -5.09 -18.28
CA ASN A 78 -2.24 -4.11 -18.37
C ASN A 78 -2.09 -3.18 -17.15
N HIS A 79 -2.89 -3.37 -16.09
CA HIS A 79 -2.79 -2.59 -14.87
C HIS A 79 -3.42 -3.33 -13.68
N ILE A 80 -3.09 -2.87 -12.47
CA ILE A 80 -3.87 -3.11 -11.26
C ILE A 80 -4.51 -1.80 -10.80
N THR A 81 -5.51 -1.87 -9.93
CA THR A 81 -6.15 -0.70 -9.34
C THR A 81 -6.21 -0.82 -7.83
N ILE A 82 -5.90 0.29 -7.14
CA ILE A 82 -6.10 0.44 -5.69
C ILE A 82 -7.27 1.38 -5.42
N SER A 83 -7.91 1.22 -4.27
CA SER A 83 -8.89 2.19 -3.77
C SER A 83 -8.24 3.19 -2.82
N GLY A 84 -7.39 2.71 -1.92
CA GLY A 84 -6.70 3.56 -0.96
C GLY A 84 -5.40 2.97 -0.47
N ILE A 85 -4.54 3.85 0.04
CA ILE A 85 -3.29 3.52 0.70
C ILE A 85 -3.57 3.51 2.21
N MET A 86 -3.20 2.42 2.86
CA MET A 86 -3.44 2.24 4.29
C MET A 86 -2.53 3.15 5.11
N GLY A 87 -3.05 3.71 6.19
CA GLY A 87 -2.27 4.45 7.19
C GLY A 87 -1.78 3.54 8.31
N ILE A 88 -1.25 4.12 9.39
CA ILE A 88 -0.83 3.38 10.59
C ILE A 88 -1.67 3.68 11.84
N ASP A 89 -2.64 4.56 11.73
CA ASP A 89 -3.54 4.90 12.84
C ASP A 89 -4.52 3.75 13.11
N LYS A 90 -4.31 3.02 14.23
CA LYS A 90 -5.05 1.80 14.57
C LYS A 90 -6.55 2.01 14.75
N ASP A 91 -6.98 3.24 15.01
CA ASP A 91 -8.40 3.59 15.13
C ASP A 91 -9.10 3.65 13.77
N LYS A 92 -8.34 3.64 12.66
CA LYS A 92 -8.86 3.64 11.30
C LYS A 92 -9.03 2.19 10.79
N PRO A 93 -10.21 1.82 10.26
CA PRO A 93 -10.45 0.47 9.73
C PRO A 93 -9.45 0.06 8.65
N TYR A 94 -9.07 0.99 7.78
CA TYR A 94 -8.11 0.77 6.69
C TYR A 94 -6.71 1.25 7.04
N SER A 95 -6.20 0.81 8.19
CA SER A 95 -4.81 0.98 8.59
C SER A 95 -4.09 -0.37 8.69
N LEU A 96 -2.76 -0.35 8.68
CA LEU A 96 -1.93 -1.57 8.69
C LEU A 96 -2.27 -2.52 9.84
N CYS A 97 -2.67 -1.99 10.99
CA CYS A 97 -3.06 -2.75 12.18
C CYS A 97 -4.52 -2.47 12.60
N GLY A 98 -5.34 -1.98 11.68
CA GLY A 98 -6.77 -1.73 11.90
C GLY A 98 -7.62 -2.98 11.70
N GLU A 99 -8.95 -2.80 11.66
CA GLU A 99 -9.93 -3.88 11.50
C GLU A 99 -9.68 -4.72 10.24
N MET A 100 -9.42 -4.06 9.11
CA MET A 100 -9.08 -4.71 7.83
C MET A 100 -7.58 -4.55 7.53
N GLY A 101 -6.76 -4.71 8.58
CA GLY A 101 -5.30 -4.62 8.54
C GLY A 101 -4.58 -5.91 8.11
N ASN A 102 -3.25 -5.91 8.20
CA ASN A 102 -2.39 -7.00 7.74
C ASN A 102 -2.77 -8.36 8.34
N ARG A 103 -3.08 -8.38 9.65
CA ARG A 103 -3.47 -9.62 10.35
C ARG A 103 -4.74 -10.22 9.76
N PHE A 104 -5.75 -9.40 9.47
CA PHE A 104 -7.02 -9.86 8.90
C PHE A 104 -6.79 -10.56 7.56
N TRP A 105 -6.05 -9.93 6.64
CA TRP A 105 -5.82 -10.50 5.31
C TRP A 105 -5.03 -11.81 5.34
N ILE A 106 -4.08 -11.93 6.26
CA ILE A 106 -3.26 -13.13 6.42
C ILE A 106 -4.05 -14.24 7.13
N GLU A 107 -4.61 -13.97 8.30
CA GLU A 107 -5.18 -15.01 9.17
C GLU A 107 -6.59 -15.42 8.76
N GLU A 108 -7.43 -14.46 8.35
CA GLU A 108 -8.83 -14.73 8.01
C GLU A 108 -9.01 -15.03 6.52
N TRP A 109 -8.28 -14.33 5.65
CA TRP A 109 -8.36 -14.52 4.20
C TRP A 109 -7.28 -15.43 3.63
N GLY A 110 -6.25 -15.81 4.39
CA GLY A 110 -5.25 -16.78 3.93
C GLY A 110 -4.17 -16.20 3.00
N TYR A 111 -4.03 -14.87 2.91
CA TYR A 111 -2.93 -14.27 2.14
C TYR A 111 -1.56 -14.70 2.70
N PRO A 112 -0.54 -14.86 1.84
CA PRO A 112 0.73 -15.42 2.24
C PRO A 112 1.51 -14.47 3.17
N THR A 113 2.21 -15.04 4.14
CA THR A 113 3.01 -14.33 5.15
C THR A 113 4.35 -13.81 4.61
N ILE A 114 4.29 -12.98 3.56
CA ILE A 114 5.48 -12.44 2.87
C ILE A 114 5.85 -11.02 3.33
N GLY A 115 4.97 -10.37 4.08
CA GLY A 115 5.15 -8.99 4.50
C GLY A 115 3.86 -8.30 4.93
N ILE A 116 3.62 -7.11 4.37
CA ILE A 116 2.59 -6.18 4.85
C ILE A 116 1.62 -5.81 3.72
N ALA A 117 0.32 -6.02 3.92
CA ALA A 117 -0.73 -5.43 3.07
C ALA A 117 -0.78 -3.91 3.24
N ILE A 118 -0.68 -3.15 2.15
CA ILE A 118 -0.51 -1.68 2.19
C ILE A 118 -1.59 -0.89 1.45
N CYS A 119 -2.45 -1.55 0.67
CA CYS A 119 -3.54 -0.89 -0.04
C CYS A 119 -4.81 -1.73 0.04
N THR A 120 -5.95 -1.05 0.01
CA THR A 120 -7.23 -1.65 -0.35
C THR A 120 -7.41 -1.61 -1.87
N THR A 121 -8.22 -2.51 -2.41
CA THR A 121 -8.52 -2.62 -3.84
C THR A 121 -10.03 -2.56 -4.09
N PRO A 122 -10.46 -2.20 -5.31
CA PRO A 122 -11.90 -2.17 -5.64
C PRO A 122 -12.54 -3.56 -5.64
N SER A 123 -11.73 -4.63 -5.67
CA SER A 123 -12.19 -6.01 -5.65
C SER A 123 -12.67 -6.47 -4.27
N ALA A 124 -12.57 -5.62 -3.24
CA ALA A 124 -12.94 -5.95 -1.86
C ALA A 124 -12.18 -7.18 -1.28
N GLY A 125 -10.93 -7.38 -1.71
CA GLY A 125 -10.02 -8.38 -1.15
C GLY A 125 -9.74 -9.59 -2.03
N HIS A 126 -10.32 -9.68 -3.23
CA HIS A 126 -9.95 -10.70 -4.23
C HIS A 126 -8.56 -10.45 -4.84
N ASP A 127 -8.01 -9.25 -4.63
CA ASP A 127 -6.61 -8.97 -4.84
C ASP A 127 -6.10 -7.92 -3.86
N MET A 128 -4.80 -7.96 -3.56
CA MET A 128 -4.19 -7.07 -2.57
C MET A 128 -2.78 -6.64 -2.96
N ILE A 129 -2.36 -5.47 -2.46
CA ILE A 129 -1.00 -4.95 -2.65
C ILE A 129 -0.19 -5.12 -1.38
N PHE A 130 0.99 -5.75 -1.49
CA PHE A 130 1.86 -6.08 -0.37
C PHE A 130 3.27 -5.48 -0.55
N LEU A 131 3.90 -5.13 0.56
CA LEU A 131 5.35 -5.07 0.67
C LEU A 131 5.87 -6.49 0.85
N ASP A 132 6.73 -6.96 -0.05
CA ASP A 132 7.32 -8.30 -0.04
C ASP A 132 8.75 -8.27 0.52
N TYR A 133 8.93 -8.83 1.71
CA TYR A 133 10.20 -8.86 2.44
C TYR A 133 11.00 -10.14 2.23
N ARG A 134 10.50 -11.12 1.46
CA ARG A 134 11.14 -12.44 1.31
C ARG A 134 12.60 -12.37 0.87
N LYS A 135 12.97 -11.37 0.06
CA LYS A 135 14.33 -11.20 -0.48
C LYS A 135 15.23 -10.32 0.38
N CYS A 136 14.68 -9.29 1.02
CA CYS A 136 15.46 -8.27 1.73
C CYS A 136 15.52 -8.49 3.25
N GLY A 137 14.71 -9.42 3.78
CA GLY A 137 14.58 -9.68 5.21
C GLY A 137 13.77 -8.61 5.93
N LEU A 138 13.44 -8.85 7.20
CA LEU A 138 12.48 -8.05 7.99
C LEU A 138 12.83 -6.55 8.13
N ALA A 139 14.08 -6.18 7.89
CA ALA A 139 14.59 -4.81 8.04
C ALA A 139 15.16 -4.20 6.74
N GLY A 140 15.03 -4.90 5.61
CA GLY A 140 15.52 -4.43 4.31
C GLY A 140 14.50 -3.54 3.59
N GLU A 141 14.86 -3.08 2.39
CA GLU A 141 13.93 -2.37 1.49
C GLU A 141 13.11 -3.40 0.69
N PRO A 142 11.79 -3.54 0.94
CA PRO A 142 10.94 -4.52 0.25
C PRO A 142 10.53 -4.04 -1.14
N SER A 143 10.30 -5.00 -2.05
CA SER A 143 9.58 -4.73 -3.30
C SER A 143 8.09 -4.60 -3.05
N VAL A 144 7.35 -3.97 -3.98
CA VAL A 144 5.89 -3.95 -3.96
C VAL A 144 5.35 -5.02 -4.91
N VAL A 145 4.39 -5.80 -4.45
CA VAL A 145 3.77 -6.88 -5.22
C VAL A 145 2.25 -6.79 -5.18
N HIS A 146 1.62 -7.24 -6.25
CA HIS A 146 0.22 -7.60 -6.31
C HIS A 146 0.07 -9.09 -5.99
N ILE A 147 -0.98 -9.45 -5.27
CA ILE A 147 -1.34 -10.84 -4.96
C ILE A 147 -2.79 -11.04 -5.41
N ASP A 148 -2.98 -12.01 -6.31
CA ASP A 148 -4.26 -12.32 -6.96
C ASP A 148 -4.86 -13.58 -6.32
N GLU A 149 -5.86 -13.42 -5.45
CA GLU A 149 -6.49 -14.54 -4.73
C GLU A 149 -7.22 -15.48 -5.69
N GLU A 150 -7.90 -14.92 -6.70
CA GLU A 150 -8.62 -15.70 -7.73
C GLU A 150 -7.69 -16.55 -8.61
N ASN A 151 -6.37 -16.30 -8.55
CA ASN A 151 -5.35 -17.01 -9.28
C ASN A 151 -4.34 -17.71 -8.35
N ASP A 152 -4.85 -18.40 -7.32
CA ASP A 152 -4.05 -19.18 -6.36
C ASP A 152 -2.96 -18.33 -5.67
N TYR A 153 -3.34 -17.12 -5.24
CA TYR A 153 -2.46 -16.14 -4.62
C TYR A 153 -1.21 -15.83 -5.46
N LYS A 154 -1.35 -15.80 -6.79
CA LYS A 154 -0.25 -15.49 -7.70
C LYS A 154 0.35 -14.13 -7.37
N ILE A 155 1.67 -14.12 -7.15
CA ILE A 155 2.41 -12.91 -6.79
C ILE A 155 3.04 -12.29 -8.04
N THR A 156 2.71 -11.03 -8.30
CA THR A 156 3.25 -10.24 -9.41
C THR A 156 4.02 -9.03 -8.88
N THR A 157 5.31 -8.90 -9.20
CA THR A 157 6.09 -7.72 -8.79
C THR A 157 5.64 -6.49 -9.56
N LEU A 158 5.34 -5.41 -8.83
CA LEU A 158 4.93 -4.11 -9.39
C LEU A 158 6.09 -3.12 -9.42
N ALA A 159 6.85 -3.01 -8.33
CA ALA A 159 7.93 -2.04 -8.19
C ALA A 159 9.07 -2.58 -7.32
N ALA A 160 10.29 -2.05 -7.51
CA ALA A 160 11.44 -2.49 -6.72
C ALA A 160 11.42 -1.95 -5.28
N CYS A 161 10.70 -0.84 -5.04
CA CYS A 161 10.47 -0.27 -3.72
C CYS A 161 9.15 0.51 -3.66
N PHE A 162 8.75 0.90 -2.46
CA PHE A 162 7.50 1.64 -2.24
C PHE A 162 7.47 3.02 -2.92
N GLU A 163 8.60 3.73 -2.95
CA GLU A 163 8.66 5.05 -3.62
C GLU A 163 8.40 4.93 -5.13
N GLU A 164 8.96 3.91 -5.79
CA GLU A 164 8.71 3.65 -7.21
C GLU A 164 7.24 3.30 -7.46
N PHE A 165 6.61 2.53 -6.57
CA PHE A 165 5.18 2.22 -6.67
C PHE A 165 4.32 3.49 -6.62
N ILE A 166 4.51 4.34 -5.61
CA ILE A 166 3.75 5.58 -5.46
C ILE A 166 3.96 6.54 -6.64
N ARG A 167 5.18 6.64 -7.15
CA ARG A 167 5.48 7.49 -8.32
C ARG A 167 4.90 6.93 -9.63
N GLY A 168 4.68 5.62 -9.71
CA GLY A 168 4.14 4.94 -10.89
C GLY A 168 2.61 4.91 -10.95
N LEU A 169 1.91 5.45 -9.95
CA LEU A 169 0.46 5.57 -9.99
C LEU A 169 0.02 6.59 -11.05
N VAL A 170 -0.87 6.15 -11.94
CA VAL A 170 -1.46 6.94 -13.03
C VAL A 170 -2.98 6.98 -12.92
N ASN A 171 -3.61 7.85 -13.71
CA ASN A 171 -5.05 8.04 -13.65
C ASN A 171 -5.78 6.89 -14.34
N SER A 172 -6.96 6.50 -13.81
CA SER A 172 -7.77 5.42 -14.42
C SER A 172 -8.17 5.72 -15.87
N LYS A 173 -8.34 7.01 -16.20
CA LYS A 173 -8.69 7.46 -17.56
C LYS A 173 -7.66 7.06 -18.61
N ASP A 174 -6.41 6.79 -18.23
CA ASP A 174 -5.39 6.31 -19.16
C ASP A 174 -5.67 4.86 -19.64
N PHE A 175 -6.62 4.17 -18.99
CA PHE A 175 -7.06 2.80 -19.31
C PHE A 175 -8.52 2.70 -19.75
N GLU A 176 -9.26 3.81 -19.74
CA GLU A 176 -10.62 3.89 -20.28
C GLU A 176 -10.53 4.08 -21.81
N SER A 177 -10.92 3.06 -22.57
CA SER A 177 -10.98 3.08 -24.04
C SER A 177 -12.36 3.47 -24.56
#